data_AF-A0A529KDP3-F1
#
_entry.id   AF-A0A529KDP3-F1
#
_cell.length_a   1.000
_cell.length_b   1.000
_cell.length_c   1.000
_cell.angle_alpha   90.00
_cell.angle_beta   90.00
_cell.angle_gamma   90.00
#
_symmetry.space_group_name_H-M   'P 1'
#
loop_
_entity.id
_entity.type
_entity.pdbx_description
1 polymer ?
#
loop_
_entity_poly.entity_id
_entity_poly.type
_entity_poly.pdbx_seq_one_letter_code
_entity_poly.pdbx_strand_id
1 'polypeptide(L)'
;MIRLAAASGSRAIVLEGFGRGNATPAVAVAVADIIADGVPVFVASRCGEGRVSPIYGNGGGKDLEKAGAVFAGDLTGPKLRILVSVLLGMGMTLEEMHPELVALGG
;
A
#
# COMPACT_ATOMS: atom_id res chain seq x y z
N MET A 1 -11.66 1.55 10.26
CA MET A 1 -11.16 0.21 9.89
C MET A 1 -9.64 0.19 9.75
N ILE A 2 -9.02 0.98 8.87
CA ILE A 2 -7.55 0.93 8.66
C ILE A 2 -6.72 1.23 9.93
N ARG A 3 -7.12 2.22 10.74
CA ARG A 3 -6.49 2.50 12.04
C ARG A 3 -6.60 1.34 13.03
N LEU A 4 -7.76 0.67 13.05
CA LEU A 4 -7.96 -0.51 13.90
C LEU A 4 -7.07 -1.67 13.45
N ALA A 5 -6.94 -1.88 12.14
CA ALA A 5 -6.04 -2.90 11.59
C ALA A 5 -4.58 -2.63 12.00
N ALA A 6 -4.10 -1.39 11.88
CA ALA A 6 -2.77 -1.00 12.36
C ALA A 6 -2.61 -1.27 13.87
N ALA A 7 -3.55 -0.77 14.68
CA ALA A 7 -3.52 -0.92 16.14
C ALA A 7 -3.63 -2.38 16.63
N SER A 8 -4.12 -3.30 15.78
CA SER A 8 -4.24 -4.72 16.09
C SER A 8 -2.95 -5.53 15.96
N GLY A 9 -1.80 -4.87 15.70
CA GLY A 9 -0.50 -5.54 15.58
C GLY A 9 -0.17 -6.04 14.17
N SER A 10 -0.82 -5.48 13.15
CA SER A 10 -0.51 -5.80 11.76
C SER A 10 0.89 -5.29 11.40
N ARG A 11 1.76 -6.18 10.89
CA ARG A 11 3.14 -5.82 10.46
C ARG A 11 3.20 -5.00 9.17
N ALA A 12 2.12 -5.03 8.38
CA ALA A 12 1.94 -4.22 7.18
C ALA A 12 0.45 -4.16 6.83
N ILE A 13 0.06 -3.19 6.01
CA ILE A 13 -1.30 -3.05 5.49
C ILE A 13 -1.29 -3.07 3.97
N VAL A 14 -2.20 -3.85 3.38
CA VAL A 14 -2.56 -3.74 1.96
C VAL A 14 -3.84 -2.93 1.86
N LEU A 15 -3.75 -1.76 1.24
CA LEU A 15 -4.87 -0.88 0.95
C LEU A 15 -5.34 -1.08 -0.49
N GLU A 16 -6.55 -1.60 -0.66
CA GLU A 16 -7.18 -1.62 -1.98
C GLU A 16 -7.91 -0.28 -2.24
N GLY A 17 -7.28 0.57 -3.06
CA GLY A 17 -7.79 1.88 -3.43
C GLY A 17 -8.86 1.87 -4.53
N PHE A 18 -9.27 3.06 -4.95
CA PHE A 18 -10.17 3.32 -6.06
C PHE A 18 -9.36 3.59 -7.34
N GLY A 19 -9.73 2.96 -8.46
CA GLY A 19 -9.13 3.24 -9.77
C GLY A 19 -7.61 3.08 -9.75
N ARG A 20 -6.87 4.17 -9.94
CA ARG A 20 -5.39 4.18 -9.92
C ARG A 20 -4.75 4.07 -8.53
N GLY A 21 -5.47 3.55 -7.53
CA GLY A 21 -4.97 3.44 -6.15
C GLY A 21 -5.25 4.69 -5.31
N ASN A 22 -6.30 5.45 -5.63
CA ASN A 22 -6.72 6.60 -4.83
C ASN A 22 -7.43 6.16 -3.55
N ALA A 23 -7.46 7.05 -2.56
CA ALA A 23 -8.25 6.87 -1.35
C ALA A 23 -9.20 8.07 -1.16
N THR A 24 -9.71 8.25 0.06
CA THR A 24 -10.37 9.49 0.47
C THR A 24 -9.40 10.34 1.29
N PRO A 25 -9.61 11.66 1.44
CA PRO A 25 -8.76 12.51 2.28
C PRO A 25 -8.57 11.96 3.70
N ALA A 26 -9.64 11.46 4.33
CA ALA A 26 -9.57 10.88 5.66
C ALA A 26 -8.72 9.61 5.73
N VAL A 27 -8.74 8.77 4.68
CA VAL A 27 -7.89 7.57 4.60
C VAL A 27 -6.44 7.97 4.33
N ALA A 28 -6.18 8.96 3.48
CA ALA A 28 -4.81 9.43 3.23
C ALA A 28 -4.15 9.98 4.50
N VAL A 29 -4.89 10.75 5.32
CA VAL A 29 -4.40 11.18 6.64
C VAL A 29 -4.12 9.99 7.55
N ALA A 30 -5.03 9.01 7.60
CA ALA A 30 -4.80 7.82 8.41
C ALA A 30 -3.59 6.99 7.94
N VAL A 31 -3.34 6.92 6.63
CA VAL A 31 -2.15 6.25 6.07
C VAL A 31 -0.87 6.97 6.49
N ALA A 32 -0.85 8.30 6.45
CA ALA A 32 0.30 9.08 6.89
C ALA A 32 0.64 8.81 8.37
N ASP A 33 -0.36 8.82 9.25
CA ASP A 33 -0.14 8.51 10.67
C ASP A 33 0.39 7.07 10.87
N ILE A 34 -0.21 6.09 10.17
CA ILE A 34 0.15 4.68 10.28
C ILE A 34 1.59 4.42 9.81
N ILE A 35 2.02 5.07 8.71
CA ILE A 35 3.38 4.96 8.21
C ILE A 35 4.37 5.65 9.16
N ALA A 36 4.00 6.80 9.72
CA ALA A 36 4.81 7.49 10.73
C ALA A 36 5.01 6.63 11.99
N ASP A 37 4.04 5.81 12.34
CA ASP A 37 4.12 4.82 13.42
C ASP A 37 4.88 3.52 13.03
N GLY A 38 5.45 3.47 11.82
CA GLY A 38 6.32 2.38 11.37
C GLY A 38 5.60 1.19 10.73
N VAL A 39 4.30 1.29 10.45
CA VAL A 39 3.56 0.22 9.75
C VAL A 39 3.51 0.54 8.25
N PRO A 40 4.22 -0.22 7.38
CA PRO A 40 4.22 0.03 5.95
C PRO A 40 2.84 -0.22 5.33
N VAL A 41 2.46 0.64 4.38
CA VAL A 41 1.22 0.55 3.63
C VAL A 41 1.52 0.34 2.14
N PHE A 42 0.99 -0.73 1.58
CA PHE A 42 1.09 -1.07 0.17
C PHE A 42 -0.26 -0.85 -0.52
N VAL A 43 -0.25 -0.26 -1.71
CA VAL A 43 -1.45 0.16 -2.43
C VAL A 43 -1.67 -0.75 -3.63
N ALA A 44 -2.86 -1.35 -3.69
CA ALA A 44 -3.42 -2.00 -4.87
C ALA A 44 -4.73 -1.31 -5.27
N SER A 45 -5.39 -1.80 -6.32
CA SER A 45 -6.73 -1.35 -6.71
C SER A 45 -7.78 -2.42 -6.42
N ARG A 46 -9.00 -1.99 -6.10
CA ARG A 46 -10.18 -2.86 -6.10
C ARG A 46 -10.70 -3.14 -7.51
N CYS A 47 -10.22 -2.42 -8.52
CA CYS A 47 -10.48 -2.77 -9.91
C CYS A 47 -9.85 -4.15 -10.20
N GLY A 48 -10.56 -5.00 -10.94
CA GLY A 48 -10.09 -6.35 -11.25
C GLY A 48 -8.81 -6.38 -12.09
N GLU A 49 -8.56 -5.31 -12.86
CA GLU A 49 -7.39 -5.13 -13.71
C GLU A 49 -6.94 -3.65 -13.73
N GLY A 50 -5.68 -3.45 -14.12
CA GLY A 50 -5.07 -2.14 -14.36
C GLY A 50 -4.15 -1.66 -13.24
N ARG A 51 -3.16 -0.85 -13.63
CA ARG A 51 -2.08 -0.37 -12.79
C ARG A 51 -2.50 0.72 -11.80
N VAL A 52 -2.05 0.61 -10.55
CA VAL A 52 -2.05 1.73 -9.61
C VAL A 52 -0.89 2.69 -9.89
N SER A 53 -1.17 3.99 -9.82
CA SER A 53 -0.16 5.03 -10.03
C SER A 53 -0.57 6.32 -9.30
N PRO A 54 0.35 6.95 -8.55
CA PRO A 54 0.06 8.10 -7.70
C PRO A 54 -0.07 9.41 -8.49
N ILE A 55 -1.15 9.54 -9.27
CA ILE A 55 -1.35 10.68 -10.17
C ILE A 55 -2.05 11.86 -9.49
N TYR A 56 -3.09 11.59 -8.70
CA TYR A 56 -3.99 12.62 -8.18
C TYR A 56 -3.74 12.92 -6.70
N GLY A 57 -3.82 14.20 -6.30
CA GLY A 57 -3.76 14.62 -4.89
C GLY A 57 -5.16 14.88 -4.30
N ASN A 58 -5.19 15.62 -3.19
CA ASN A 58 -6.38 15.92 -2.38
C ASN A 58 -7.13 14.66 -1.89
N GLY A 59 -6.41 13.73 -1.28
CA GLY A 59 -6.88 12.41 -0.86
C GLY A 59 -6.62 11.29 -1.87
N GLY A 60 -6.05 11.64 -3.03
CA GLY A 60 -5.68 10.68 -4.07
C GLY A 60 -4.32 10.01 -3.84
N GLY A 61 -3.88 9.21 -4.81
CA GLY A 61 -2.66 8.42 -4.72
C GLY A 61 -1.38 9.24 -4.54
N LYS A 62 -1.33 10.49 -5.01
CA LYS A 62 -0.17 11.36 -4.81
C LYS A 62 0.06 11.72 -3.34
N ASP A 63 -1.00 11.80 -2.55
CA ASP A 63 -0.87 12.06 -1.11
C ASP A 63 -0.46 10.81 -0.36
N LEU A 64 -0.94 9.63 -0.80
CA LEU A 64 -0.46 8.34 -0.28
C LEU A 64 1.03 8.13 -0.57
N GLU A 65 1.49 8.44 -1.78
CA GLU A 65 2.91 8.37 -2.14
C GLU A 65 3.76 9.34 -1.29
N LYS A 66 3.32 10.59 -1.12
CA LYS A 66 4.00 11.55 -0.23
C LYS A 66 4.08 11.08 1.22
N ALA A 67 3.07 10.33 1.68
CA ALA A 67 3.06 9.72 2.99
C ALA A 67 4.00 8.50 3.11
N GLY A 68 4.57 8.01 2.01
CA GLY A 68 5.48 6.87 1.96
C GLY A 68 4.81 5.54 1.58
N ALA A 69 3.56 5.55 1.11
CA ALA A 69 2.89 4.34 0.68
C ALA A 69 3.50 3.79 -0.62
N VAL A 70 3.63 2.47 -0.72
CA VAL A 70 4.27 1.80 -1.87
C VAL A 70 3.21 1.27 -2.84
N PHE A 71 3.30 1.65 -4.11
CA PHE A 71 2.33 1.29 -5.14
C PHE A 71 2.75 0.01 -5.86
N ALA A 72 1.87 -0.99 -5.90
CA ALA A 72 2.20 -2.34 -6.34
C ALA A 72 2.03 -2.61 -7.84
N GLY A 73 2.05 -1.57 -8.67
CA GLY A 73 1.88 -1.71 -10.12
C GLY A 73 0.55 -2.38 -10.49
N ASP A 74 0.63 -3.50 -11.20
CA ASP A 74 -0.50 -4.32 -11.68
C ASP A 74 -0.89 -5.46 -10.72
N LEU A 75 -0.25 -5.57 -9.54
CA LEU A 75 -0.64 -6.59 -8.55
C LEU A 75 -2.03 -6.28 -7.98
N THR A 76 -2.92 -7.28 -8.05
CA THR A 76 -4.19 -7.24 -7.33
C THR A 76 -3.96 -7.31 -5.82
N GLY A 77 -4.88 -6.78 -5.02
CA GLY A 77 -4.74 -6.79 -3.56
C GLY A 77 -4.50 -8.18 -2.97
N PRO A 78 -5.18 -9.26 -3.42
CA PRO A 78 -4.87 -10.62 -2.96
C PRO A 78 -3.44 -11.08 -3.29
N LYS A 79 -2.93 -10.81 -4.51
CA LYS A 79 -1.55 -11.15 -4.90
C LYS A 79 -0.54 -10.37 -4.07
N LEU A 80 -0.75 -9.06 -3.94
CA LEU A 80 0.08 -8.17 -3.14
C LEU A 80 0.13 -8.61 -1.66
N ARG A 81 -1.02 -8.97 -1.08
CA ARG A 81 -1.09 -9.46 0.30
C ARG A 81 -0.27 -10.73 0.50
N ILE A 82 -0.34 -11.68 -0.43
CA ILE A 82 0.45 -12.92 -0.36
C ILE A 82 1.94 -12.58 -0.45
N LEU A 83 2.35 -11.77 -1.45
CA LEU A 83 3.74 -11.36 -1.64
C LEU A 83 4.29 -10.68 -0.38
N VAL A 84 3.63 -9.64 0.13
CA VAL A 84 4.06 -8.93 1.35
C VAL A 84 4.14 -9.87 2.55
N SER A 85 3.21 -10.82 2.69
CA SER A 85 3.26 -11.80 3.78
C SER A 85 4.49 -12.70 3.71
N VAL A 86 4.88 -13.13 2.51
CA VAL A 86 6.09 -13.94 2.26
C VAL A 86 7.34 -13.13 2.58
N LEU A 87 7.46 -11.92 2.03
CA LEU A 87 8.65 -11.06 2.23
C LEU A 87 8.83 -10.71 3.73
N LEU A 88 7.72 -10.43 4.44
CA LEU A 88 7.75 -10.22 5.90
C LEU A 88 8.09 -11.50 6.68
N GLY A 89 7.74 -12.67 6.16
CA GLY A 89 8.12 -13.97 6.72
C GLY A 89 9.62 -14.25 6.55
N MET A 90 10.23 -13.71 5.50
CA MET A 90 11.67 -13.77 5.24
C MET A 90 12.47 -12.74 6.05
N GLY A 91 11.80 -11.85 6.79
CA GLY A 91 12.45 -10.81 7.59
C GLY A 91 12.98 -9.63 6.78
N MET A 92 12.51 -9.44 5.54
CA MET A 92 12.94 -8.34 4.69
C MET A 92 12.46 -6.98 5.23
N THR A 93 13.31 -5.98 5.04
CA THR A 93 13.02 -4.56 5.26
C THR A 93 12.18 -3.98 4.11
N LEU A 94 11.60 -2.79 4.29
CA LEU A 94 10.82 -2.14 3.24
C LEU A 94 11.69 -1.85 2.00
N GLU A 95 12.94 -1.44 2.22
CA GLU A 95 13.93 -1.20 1.18
C GLU A 95 14.22 -2.47 0.35
N GLU A 96 14.33 -3.62 1.01
CA GLU A 96 14.54 -4.92 0.35
C GLU A 96 13.29 -5.42 -0.38
N MET A 97 12.08 -5.07 0.11
CA MET A 97 10.82 -5.45 -0.55
C MET A 97 10.56 -4.67 -1.84
N HIS A 98 11.05 -3.43 -1.95
CA HIS A 98 10.71 -2.54 -3.04
C HIS A 98 11.09 -3.11 -4.43
N PRO A 99 12.31 -3.66 -4.65
CA PRO A 99 12.66 -4.30 -5.92
C PRO A 99 11.75 -5.47 -6.30
N GLU A 100 11.34 -6.30 -5.34
CA GLU A 100 10.46 -7.45 -5.56
C GLU A 100 9.05 -7.01 -6.00
N LEU A 101 8.53 -5.95 -5.37
CA LEU A 101 7.25 -5.35 -5.72
C LEU A 101 7.26 -4.75 -7.12
N VAL A 102 8.34 -4.09 -7.52
CA VAL A 102 8.51 -3.57 -8.87
C VAL A 102 8.63 -4.71 -9.89
N ALA A 103 9.44 -5.73 -9.61
CA ALA A 103 9.65 -6.85 -10.52
C ALA A 103 8.36 -7.64 -10.80
N LEU A 104 7.51 -7.83 -9.79
CA LEU A 104 6.27 -8.61 -9.89
C LEU A 104 5.04 -7.77 -10.23
N GLY A 105 5.07 -6.47 -9.93
CA GLY A 105 4.00 -5.52 -10.26
C GLY A 105 4.14 -4.89 -11.63
N GLY A 106 5.32 -4.97 -12.24
CA GLY A 106 5.64 -4.39 -13.54
C GLY A 106 5.75 -2.87 -13.51
#